data_AF-A0A1A8R2M9-F1
#
_entry.id   AF-A0A1A8R2M9-F1
#
_cell.length_a   1.000
_cell.length_b   1.000
_cell.length_c   1.000
_cell.angle_alpha   90.00
_cell.angle_beta   90.00
_cell.angle_gamma   90.00
#
_symmetry.space_group_name_H-M   'P 1'
#
loop_
_entity.id
_entity.type
_entity.pdbx_description
1 polymer ?
#
loop_
_entity_poly.entity_id
_entity_poly.type
_entity_poly.pdbx_seq_one_letter_code
_entity_poly.pdbx_strand_id
1 'polypeptide(L)'
;QQNGSPFKRRPTVTPGVTGLRNLGNTCYMNSILQVLSHLLVFRECFLRLDLAQALELLASAVHGQLAEKSSSQSALYQRKGLQTSLGSGVGLSGGASRARSMELIQPKEPSSKHISLCHELHTLFQVMWSGKWALVSPFAMLHSVWQLIPAFRGYAQQDAQEFLCELLDKVQHELESTGTHTTTRDPQKRLIKQVLSVVNTIFHGQLLSQVTCLACSYRSNIVEPFWDLSLEFPERYHSNNRESAAQASCHLTE
;
A
#
# COMPACT_ATOMS: atom_id res chain seq x y z
N GLN A 1 -15.85 -10.31 -49.51
CA GLN A 1 -15.76 -11.29 -48.40
C GLN A 1 -14.63 -10.84 -47.50
N GLN A 2 -14.95 -10.66 -46.21
CA GLN A 2 -14.02 -10.24 -45.16
C GLN A 2 -12.97 -11.33 -44.93
N ASN A 3 -11.69 -10.96 -44.84
CA ASN A 3 -10.67 -11.82 -44.26
C ASN A 3 -10.05 -11.08 -43.08
N GLY A 4 -10.25 -11.66 -41.89
CA GLY A 4 -10.04 -11.04 -40.59
C GLY A 4 -8.60 -10.62 -40.32
N SER A 5 -8.45 -9.49 -39.65
CA SER A 5 -7.18 -9.06 -39.08
C SER A 5 -6.66 -10.08 -38.08
N PRO A 6 -5.33 -10.28 -37.97
CA PRO A 6 -4.78 -11.15 -36.95
C PRO A 6 -5.03 -10.50 -35.59
N PHE A 7 -5.80 -11.17 -34.72
CA PHE A 7 -5.92 -10.80 -33.30
C PHE A 7 -4.50 -10.76 -32.70
N LYS A 8 -3.90 -9.57 -32.63
CA LYS A 8 -2.65 -9.34 -31.91
C LYS A 8 -2.93 -9.64 -30.44
N ARG A 9 -2.54 -10.84 -29.98
CA ARG A 9 -2.58 -11.20 -28.56
C ARG A 9 -1.81 -10.12 -27.81
N ARG A 10 -2.48 -9.43 -26.88
CA ARG A 10 -1.78 -8.49 -26.00
C ARG A 10 -0.73 -9.28 -25.22
N PRO A 11 0.51 -8.78 -25.09
CA PRO A 11 1.49 -9.41 -24.22
C PRO A 11 0.90 -9.45 -22.81
N THR A 12 0.78 -10.64 -22.24
CA THR A 12 0.37 -10.84 -20.85
C THR A 12 1.62 -10.99 -20.00
N VAL A 13 1.69 -10.25 -18.91
CA VAL A 13 2.77 -10.34 -17.93
C VAL A 13 2.40 -11.43 -16.92
N THR A 14 3.40 -12.12 -16.37
CA THR A 14 3.19 -13.07 -15.28
C THR A 14 2.55 -12.33 -14.08
N PRO A 15 1.37 -12.75 -13.60
CA PRO A 15 0.73 -12.15 -12.42
C PRO A 15 1.69 -12.08 -11.22
N GLY A 16 1.68 -10.96 -10.51
CA GLY A 16 2.58 -10.72 -9.37
C GLY A 16 3.96 -10.16 -9.79
N VAL A 17 4.40 -10.40 -11.02
CA VAL A 17 5.67 -9.85 -11.55
C VAL A 17 5.42 -8.46 -12.15
N THR A 18 5.00 -7.53 -11.30
CA THR A 18 4.68 -6.14 -11.66
C THR A 18 5.59 -5.18 -10.89
N GLY A 19 6.35 -4.34 -11.61
CA GLY A 19 7.18 -3.30 -10.99
C GLY A 19 6.34 -2.16 -10.41
N LEU A 20 6.87 -1.48 -9.38
CA LEU A 20 6.29 -0.24 -8.84
C LEU A 20 7.22 0.93 -9.16
N ARG A 21 6.69 1.96 -9.83
CA ARG A 21 7.44 3.16 -10.17
C ARG A 21 7.84 3.90 -8.89
N ASN A 22 9.10 4.33 -8.81
CA ASN A 22 9.55 5.21 -7.75
C ASN A 22 9.00 6.63 -8.00
N LEU A 23 8.26 7.15 -7.02
CA LEU A 23 7.58 8.45 -7.04
C LEU A 23 8.32 9.48 -6.16
N GLY A 24 9.65 9.47 -6.19
CA GLY A 24 10.51 10.33 -5.40
C GLY A 24 10.83 9.72 -4.04
N ASN A 25 11.98 9.05 -3.94
CA ASN A 25 12.47 8.39 -2.72
C ASN A 25 11.48 7.42 -2.04
N THR A 26 10.58 6.82 -2.82
CA THR A 26 9.53 5.89 -2.31
C THR A 26 9.92 4.41 -2.46
N CYS A 27 11.21 4.11 -2.63
CA CYS A 27 11.69 2.74 -2.75
C CYS A 27 11.46 1.92 -1.47
N TYR A 28 11.53 2.55 -0.29
CA TYR A 28 11.18 1.90 0.98
C TYR A 28 9.74 1.35 0.94
N MET A 29 8.76 2.19 0.56
CA MET A 29 7.35 1.82 0.42
C MET A 29 7.17 0.73 -0.64
N ASN A 30 7.76 0.92 -1.83
CA ASN A 30 7.65 -0.06 -2.91
C ASN A 30 8.17 -1.44 -2.50
N SER A 31 9.28 -1.50 -1.75
CA SER A 31 9.85 -2.76 -1.26
C SER A 31 8.88 -3.49 -0.32
N ILE A 32 8.28 -2.79 0.62
CA ILE A 32 7.31 -3.35 1.57
C ILE A 32 6.03 -3.80 0.86
N LEU A 33 5.49 -2.99 -0.05
CA LEU A 33 4.29 -3.36 -0.83
C LEU A 33 4.52 -4.61 -1.68
N GLN A 34 5.72 -4.78 -2.25
CA GLN A 34 6.09 -5.99 -2.96
C GLN A 34 6.09 -7.21 -2.03
N VAL A 35 6.75 -7.11 -0.86
CA VAL A 35 6.78 -8.18 0.15
C VAL A 35 5.36 -8.59 0.56
N LEU A 36 4.54 -7.62 0.98
CA LEU A 36 3.17 -7.87 1.44
C LEU A 36 2.30 -8.51 0.33
N SER A 37 2.44 -8.04 -0.92
CA SER A 37 1.67 -8.60 -2.05
C SER A 37 2.03 -10.06 -2.39
N HIS A 38 3.20 -10.54 -1.96
CA HIS A 38 3.66 -11.90 -2.19
C HIS A 38 3.41 -12.84 -1.01
N LEU A 39 2.96 -12.32 0.14
CA LEU A 39 2.44 -13.15 1.22
C LEU A 39 1.07 -13.71 0.81
N LEU A 40 1.03 -14.99 0.43
CA LEU A 40 -0.14 -15.62 -0.19
C LEU A 40 -1.44 -15.38 0.57
N VAL A 41 -1.43 -15.63 1.89
CA VAL A 41 -2.63 -15.53 2.74
C VAL A 41 -3.08 -14.07 2.89
N PHE A 42 -2.13 -13.15 3.06
CA PHE A 42 -2.40 -11.71 3.13
C PHE A 42 -2.97 -11.19 1.81
N ARG A 43 -2.32 -11.49 0.69
CA ARG A 43 -2.82 -11.11 -0.63
C ARG A 43 -4.24 -11.63 -0.88
N GLU A 44 -4.51 -12.90 -0.60
CA GLU A 44 -5.83 -13.49 -0.84
C GLU A 44 -6.93 -12.84 0.01
N CYS A 45 -6.66 -12.48 1.27
CA CYS A 45 -7.65 -11.82 2.09
C CYS A 45 -7.95 -10.41 1.57
N PHE A 46 -6.93 -9.65 1.18
CA PHE A 46 -7.10 -8.34 0.57
C PHE A 46 -7.75 -8.40 -0.82
N LEU A 47 -7.50 -9.41 -1.64
CA LEU A 47 -8.19 -9.56 -2.93
C LEU A 47 -9.68 -9.90 -2.78
N ARG A 48 -10.07 -10.56 -1.69
CA ARG A 48 -11.49 -10.86 -1.37
C ARG A 48 -12.23 -9.69 -0.74
N LEU A 49 -11.50 -8.72 -0.16
CA LEU A 49 -12.02 -7.50 0.45
C LEU A 49 -12.70 -6.59 -0.57
N ASP A 50 -14.00 -6.74 -0.79
CA ASP A 50 -14.78 -5.71 -1.50
C ASP A 50 -15.14 -4.59 -0.51
N LEU A 51 -14.21 -3.66 -0.31
CA LEU A 51 -14.38 -2.54 0.62
C LEU A 51 -15.15 -1.35 0.02
N ALA A 52 -15.30 -1.30 -1.31
CA ALA A 52 -16.01 -0.23 -2.00
C ALA A 52 -17.49 -0.18 -1.58
N GLN A 53 -18.11 -1.35 -1.43
CA GLN A 53 -19.49 -1.47 -0.96
C GLN A 53 -19.65 -1.04 0.52
N ALA A 54 -18.64 -1.29 1.37
CA ALA A 54 -18.66 -0.96 2.81
C ALA A 54 -18.56 0.55 3.04
N LEU A 55 -17.62 1.19 2.36
CA LEU A 55 -17.37 2.63 2.49
C LEU A 55 -18.53 3.45 1.92
N GLU A 56 -19.17 2.99 0.85
CA GLU A 56 -20.36 3.63 0.28
C GLU A 56 -21.58 3.49 1.20
N LEU A 57 -21.76 2.32 1.84
CA LEU A 57 -22.79 2.10 2.86
C LEU A 57 -22.55 2.94 4.12
N LEU A 58 -21.30 3.05 4.61
CA LEU A 58 -20.96 3.89 5.75
C LEU A 58 -21.12 5.38 5.45
N ALA A 59 -20.68 5.83 4.26
CA ALA A 59 -20.91 7.19 3.80
C ALA A 59 -22.42 7.49 3.72
N SER A 60 -23.24 6.55 3.27
CA SER A 60 -24.71 6.70 3.26
C SER A 60 -25.33 6.71 4.66
N ALA A 61 -24.79 5.94 5.60
CA ALA A 61 -25.29 5.86 6.97
C ALA A 61 -25.01 7.14 7.78
N VAL A 62 -23.89 7.81 7.51
CA VAL A 62 -23.54 9.10 8.12
C VAL A 62 -24.37 10.26 7.55
N HIS A 63 -24.76 10.21 6.28
CA HIS A 63 -25.63 11.22 5.67
C HIS A 63 -27.13 10.99 5.94
N GLY A 64 -27.51 9.84 6.51
CA GLY A 64 -28.91 9.43 6.73
C GLY A 64 -29.64 10.06 7.91
N GLN A 65 -29.04 11.01 8.65
CA GLN A 65 -29.69 11.65 9.82
C GLN A 65 -30.20 13.08 9.61
N LEU A 66 -30.18 13.64 8.40
CA LEU A 66 -30.91 14.89 8.11
C LEU A 66 -31.75 14.81 6.83
N ALA A 67 -33.03 14.54 7.07
CA ALA A 67 -34.24 15.07 6.41
C ALA A 67 -34.43 14.99 4.87
N GLU A 68 -35.58 14.41 4.55
CA GLU A 68 -36.27 14.31 3.26
C GLU A 68 -36.64 15.63 2.54
N LYS A 69 -36.90 15.44 1.22
CA LYS A 69 -37.81 16.16 0.27
C LYS A 69 -37.31 17.45 -0.42
N SER A 70 -37.00 17.35 -1.71
CA SER A 70 -38.00 17.49 -2.80
C SER A 70 -37.39 17.57 -4.22
N SER A 71 -38.10 16.93 -5.15
CA SER A 71 -38.25 17.19 -6.59
C SER A 71 -37.03 17.18 -7.54
N SER A 72 -37.04 16.13 -8.37
CA SER A 72 -36.99 16.16 -9.85
C SER A 72 -36.12 17.21 -10.54
N GLN A 73 -35.05 16.76 -11.20
CA GLN A 73 -34.85 17.02 -12.64
C GLN A 73 -33.70 16.19 -13.22
N SER A 74 -34.00 15.58 -14.35
CA SER A 74 -33.12 14.94 -15.33
C SER A 74 -32.02 15.87 -15.83
N ALA A 75 -30.78 15.38 -15.95
CA ALA A 75 -29.79 15.98 -16.84
C ALA A 75 -28.74 14.96 -17.34
N LEU A 76 -28.91 14.54 -18.59
CA LEU A 76 -27.86 14.02 -19.46
C LEU A 76 -26.78 15.10 -19.68
N TYR A 77 -25.51 14.79 -19.44
CA TYR A 77 -24.35 15.46 -20.05
C TYR A 77 -23.18 14.46 -20.09
N GLN A 78 -22.91 13.79 -21.21
CA GLN A 78 -22.18 14.24 -22.39
C GLN A 78 -20.74 14.67 -22.11
N ARG A 79 -19.86 13.68 -22.36
CA ARG A 79 -18.42 13.72 -22.50
C ARG A 79 -17.98 14.88 -23.42
N LYS A 80 -17.18 15.81 -22.92
CA LYS A 80 -16.37 16.72 -23.74
C LYS A 80 -14.93 16.66 -23.25
N GLY A 81 -14.04 16.28 -24.17
CA GLY A 81 -12.61 16.31 -23.95
C GLY A 81 -12.11 17.75 -23.85
N LEU A 82 -11.06 17.92 -23.05
CA LEU A 82 -10.28 19.16 -23.05
C LEU A 82 -8.82 18.80 -23.26
N GLN A 83 -8.33 19.17 -24.44
CA GLN A 83 -6.92 19.29 -24.73
C GLN A 83 -6.40 20.51 -23.97
N THR A 84 -5.34 20.34 -23.21
CA THR A 84 -4.47 21.45 -22.80
C THR A 84 -3.03 21.03 -23.06
N SER A 85 -2.50 21.58 -24.14
CA SER A 85 -1.08 21.75 -24.40
C SER A 85 -0.46 22.59 -23.30
N LEU A 86 0.73 22.23 -22.80
CA LEU A 86 1.84 23.17 -22.55
C LEU A 86 3.10 22.41 -22.10
N GLY A 87 4.26 22.82 -22.64
CA GLY A 87 5.51 22.83 -21.89
C GLY A 87 6.56 21.78 -22.25
N SER A 88 7.27 22.01 -23.36
CA SER A 88 8.51 21.33 -23.73
C SER A 88 9.60 21.53 -22.68
N GLY A 89 10.09 20.43 -22.10
CA GLY A 89 11.39 20.34 -21.43
C GLY A 89 12.31 19.44 -22.24
N VAL A 90 13.34 20.02 -22.84
CA VAL A 90 14.38 19.34 -23.60
C VAL A 90 15.25 18.53 -22.64
N GLY A 91 15.27 17.20 -22.82
CA GLY A 91 16.12 16.27 -22.07
C GLY A 91 16.35 15.02 -22.92
N LEU A 92 17.59 14.55 -22.93
CA LEU A 92 18.20 13.74 -23.99
C LEU A 92 17.49 12.38 -24.23
N SER A 93 17.26 12.09 -25.52
CA SER A 93 16.62 10.87 -26.02
C SER A 93 17.45 9.61 -25.75
N GLY A 94 16.86 8.68 -24.99
CA GLY A 94 17.23 7.26 -24.96
C GLY A 94 15.99 6.39 -25.18
N GLY A 95 15.83 5.86 -26.39
CA GLY A 95 15.08 4.64 -26.70
C GLY A 95 13.62 4.53 -26.23
N ALA A 96 12.69 5.30 -26.82
CA ALA A 96 11.27 4.97 -26.70
C ALA A 96 10.93 3.78 -27.60
N SER A 97 10.79 2.58 -27.05
CA SER A 97 10.26 1.42 -27.78
C SER A 97 9.35 0.56 -26.90
N ARG A 98 8.06 0.55 -27.26
CA ARG A 98 6.98 -0.39 -26.83
C ARG A 98 6.59 -0.47 -25.34
N ALA A 99 7.34 0.11 -24.40
CA ALA A 99 7.06 0.01 -22.96
C ALA A 99 5.74 0.66 -22.49
N ARG A 100 5.29 1.75 -23.13
CA ARG A 100 4.09 2.50 -22.72
C ARG A 100 2.77 1.72 -22.79
N SER A 101 2.73 0.55 -23.44
CA SER A 101 1.50 -0.24 -23.56
C SER A 101 1.21 -1.12 -22.33
N MET A 102 2.17 -1.32 -21.43
CA MET A 102 2.03 -2.18 -20.24
C MET A 102 2.34 -1.43 -18.94
N GLU A 103 2.19 -0.11 -18.95
CA GLU A 103 2.32 0.74 -17.78
C GLU A 103 0.95 1.29 -17.36
N LEU A 104 0.63 1.20 -16.07
CA LEU A 104 -0.51 1.88 -15.47
C LEU A 104 -0.04 3.04 -14.59
N ILE A 105 -0.65 4.20 -14.79
CA ILE A 105 -0.53 5.32 -13.86
C ILE A 105 -1.85 5.41 -13.11
N GLN A 106 -1.85 5.12 -11.80
CA GLN A 106 -3.04 5.37 -10.99
C GLN A 106 -3.30 6.89 -10.92
N PRO A 107 -4.57 7.34 -10.88
CA PRO A 107 -4.89 8.74 -10.75
C PRO A 107 -4.25 9.34 -9.48
N LYS A 108 -3.86 10.61 -9.59
CA LYS A 108 -3.18 11.35 -8.51
C LYS A 108 -4.10 11.73 -7.36
N GLU A 109 -5.41 11.73 -7.62
CA GLU A 109 -6.48 12.05 -6.68
C GLU A 109 -7.40 10.81 -6.51
N PRO A 110 -7.72 10.41 -5.27
CA PRO A 110 -8.65 9.31 -5.03
C PRO A 110 -10.07 9.68 -5.51
N SER A 111 -10.77 8.72 -6.11
CA SER A 111 -12.13 8.95 -6.63
C SER A 111 -13.22 9.04 -5.54
N SER A 112 -12.88 8.76 -4.28
CA SER A 112 -13.79 8.74 -3.13
C SER A 112 -13.45 9.83 -2.10
N LYS A 113 -14.48 10.30 -1.37
CA LYS A 113 -14.32 11.24 -0.24
C LYS A 113 -13.62 10.63 0.99
N HIS A 114 -13.58 9.30 1.08
CA HIS A 114 -12.96 8.55 2.17
C HIS A 114 -11.65 7.92 1.70
N ILE A 115 -10.58 8.12 2.48
CA ILE A 115 -9.23 7.57 2.26
C ILE A 115 -9.10 6.30 3.11
N SER A 116 -8.66 5.21 2.52
CA SER A 116 -8.57 3.89 3.18
C SER A 116 -7.34 3.15 2.69
N LEU A 117 -6.45 2.75 3.61
CA LEU A 117 -5.28 1.95 3.25
C LEU A 117 -5.69 0.54 2.83
N CYS A 118 -6.75 -0.01 3.41
CA CYS A 118 -7.25 -1.32 3.03
C CYS A 118 -7.75 -1.33 1.57
N HIS A 119 -8.46 -0.28 1.16
CA HIS A 119 -8.93 -0.11 -0.21
C HIS A 119 -7.79 0.06 -1.21
N GLU A 120 -6.77 0.86 -0.86
CA GLU A 120 -5.61 1.04 -1.73
C GLU A 120 -4.77 -0.23 -1.85
N LEU A 121 -4.58 -0.99 -0.75
CA LEU A 121 -3.94 -2.30 -0.78
C LEU A 121 -4.70 -3.28 -1.67
N HIS A 122 -6.03 -3.37 -1.51
CA HIS A 122 -6.89 -4.19 -2.36
C HIS A 122 -6.72 -3.84 -3.84
N THR A 123 -6.89 -2.57 -4.19
CA THR A 123 -6.84 -2.08 -5.56
C THR A 123 -5.46 -2.30 -6.18
N LEU A 124 -4.39 -1.99 -5.43
CA LEU A 124 -3.03 -2.18 -5.91
C LEU A 124 -2.72 -3.67 -6.14
N PHE A 125 -3.12 -4.56 -5.22
CA PHE A 125 -2.92 -6.00 -5.38
C PHE A 125 -3.70 -6.56 -6.57
N GLN A 126 -4.94 -6.11 -6.79
CA GLN A 126 -5.69 -6.48 -8.00
C GLN A 126 -4.95 -6.10 -9.27
N VAL A 127 -4.38 -4.89 -9.32
CA VAL A 127 -3.61 -4.43 -10.48
C VAL A 127 -2.34 -5.26 -10.65
N MET A 128 -1.54 -5.44 -9.60
CA MET A 128 -0.27 -6.18 -9.63
C MET A 128 -0.45 -7.65 -10.02
N TRP A 129 -1.56 -8.26 -9.62
CA TRP A 129 -1.88 -9.67 -9.91
C TRP A 129 -2.84 -9.85 -11.09
N SER A 130 -3.13 -8.80 -11.85
CA SER A 130 -3.99 -8.88 -13.05
C SER A 130 -3.31 -9.50 -14.28
N GLY A 131 -1.98 -9.55 -14.30
CA GLY A 131 -1.19 -9.97 -15.47
C GLY A 131 -1.24 -9.00 -16.66
N LYS A 132 -1.79 -7.79 -16.48
CA LYS A 132 -1.97 -6.78 -17.54
C LYS A 132 -0.84 -5.76 -17.61
N TRP A 133 -0.10 -5.58 -16.52
CA TRP A 133 0.84 -4.47 -16.34
C TRP A 133 2.20 -5.00 -15.93
N ALA A 134 3.26 -4.47 -16.56
CA ALA A 134 4.64 -4.74 -16.16
C ALA A 134 5.13 -3.70 -15.14
N LEU A 135 4.52 -2.52 -15.12
CA LEU A 135 4.88 -1.39 -14.27
C LEU A 135 3.62 -0.62 -13.84
N VAL A 136 3.53 -0.27 -12.56
CA VAL A 136 2.43 0.51 -11.99
C VAL A 136 3.00 1.69 -11.22
N SER A 137 2.37 2.86 -11.35
CA SER A 137 2.66 4.03 -10.50
C SER A 137 1.62 4.11 -9.37
N PRO A 138 1.98 3.78 -8.11
CA PRO A 138 1.03 3.67 -7.00
C PRO A 138 0.71 5.03 -6.36
N PHE A 139 0.23 5.99 -7.16
CA PHE A 139 -0.04 7.36 -6.67
C PHE A 139 -1.14 7.42 -5.60
N ALA A 140 -2.21 6.64 -5.77
CA ALA A 140 -3.34 6.64 -4.83
C ALA A 140 -2.95 6.03 -3.47
N MET A 141 -2.15 4.95 -3.50
CA MET A 141 -1.52 4.39 -2.30
C MET A 141 -0.59 5.40 -1.61
N LEU A 142 0.34 6.03 -2.35
CA LEU A 142 1.27 7.01 -1.78
C LEU A 142 0.52 8.19 -1.14
N HIS A 143 -0.50 8.71 -1.82
CA HIS A 143 -1.33 9.78 -1.30
C HIS A 143 -2.02 9.35 0.00
N SER A 144 -2.60 8.15 0.03
CA SER A 144 -3.27 7.62 1.23
C SER A 144 -2.30 7.46 2.41
N VAL A 145 -1.08 6.98 2.16
CA VAL A 145 -0.01 6.93 3.16
C VAL A 145 0.29 8.32 3.72
N TRP A 146 0.49 9.33 2.87
CA TRP A 146 0.80 10.69 3.34
C TRP A 146 -0.32 11.36 4.15
N GLN A 147 -1.58 10.98 3.90
CA GLN A 147 -2.72 11.53 4.64
C GLN A 147 -2.95 10.78 5.97
N LEU A 148 -2.77 9.45 5.98
CA LEU A 148 -3.09 8.61 7.14
C LEU A 148 -1.88 8.34 8.05
N ILE A 149 -0.67 8.50 7.54
CA ILE A 149 0.60 8.32 8.27
C ILE A 149 1.51 9.54 8.03
N PRO A 150 1.24 10.69 8.69
CA PRO A 150 1.91 11.96 8.40
C PRO A 150 3.44 11.93 8.53
N ALA A 151 4.01 11.01 9.32
CA ALA A 151 5.45 10.83 9.48
C ALA A 151 6.18 10.55 8.14
N PHE A 152 5.51 9.89 7.19
CA PHE A 152 6.08 9.55 5.88
C PHE A 152 5.78 10.62 4.81
N ARG A 153 5.17 11.74 5.18
CA ARG A 153 4.77 12.78 4.22
C ARG A 153 5.97 13.47 3.59
N GLY A 154 5.94 13.54 2.25
CA GLY A 154 6.96 14.19 1.45
C GLY A 154 7.88 13.19 0.76
N TYR A 155 9.02 13.68 0.27
CA TYR A 155 9.91 12.95 -0.63
C TYR A 155 11.27 12.63 0.01
N ALA A 156 11.35 12.58 1.34
CA ALA A 156 12.54 12.10 2.03
C ALA A 156 12.65 10.56 1.91
N GLN A 157 13.87 10.03 1.98
CA GLN A 157 14.06 8.60 2.22
C GLN A 157 13.61 8.28 3.64
N GLN A 158 13.05 7.09 3.83
CA GLN A 158 12.46 6.64 5.09
C GLN A 158 12.90 5.21 5.38
N ASP A 159 12.80 4.81 6.64
CA ASP A 159 13.06 3.43 7.03
C ASP A 159 11.90 2.52 6.55
N ALA A 160 12.25 1.44 5.85
CA ALA A 160 11.27 0.47 5.36
C ALA A 160 10.64 -0.34 6.49
N GLN A 161 11.38 -0.61 7.57
CA GLN A 161 10.87 -1.32 8.74
C GLN A 161 9.89 -0.44 9.52
N GLU A 162 10.23 0.83 9.76
CA GLU A 162 9.30 1.79 10.36
C GLU A 162 8.02 1.92 9.53
N PHE A 163 8.15 2.01 8.20
CA PHE A 163 7.00 2.06 7.30
C PHE A 163 6.12 0.80 7.39
N LEU A 164 6.72 -0.39 7.46
CA LEU A 164 5.98 -1.64 7.58
C LEU A 164 5.13 -1.64 8.86
N CYS A 165 5.73 -1.29 10.00
CA CYS A 165 5.05 -1.31 11.28
C CYS A 165 3.89 -0.31 11.33
N GLU A 166 4.11 0.92 10.87
CA GLU A 166 3.07 1.96 10.82
C GLU A 166 1.94 1.61 9.82
N LEU A 167 2.28 1.02 8.67
CA LEU A 167 1.29 0.56 7.70
C LEU A 167 0.40 -0.54 8.29
N LEU A 168 0.98 -1.55 8.94
CA LEU A 168 0.24 -2.66 9.55
C LEU A 168 -0.64 -2.19 10.71
N ASP A 169 -0.13 -1.30 11.58
CA ASP A 169 -0.90 -0.70 12.67
C ASP A 169 -2.14 0.03 12.15
N LYS A 170 -1.97 0.91 11.14
CA LYS A 170 -3.11 1.63 10.56
C LYS A 170 -4.11 0.73 9.86
N VAL A 171 -3.63 -0.27 9.12
CA VAL A 171 -4.50 -1.26 8.47
C VAL A 171 -5.32 -2.03 9.50
N GLN A 172 -4.69 -2.46 10.60
CA GLN A 172 -5.40 -3.14 11.68
C GLN A 172 -6.45 -2.23 12.31
N HIS A 173 -6.08 -1.00 12.67
CA HIS A 173 -7.00 -0.04 13.28
C HIS A 173 -8.21 0.26 12.38
N GLU A 174 -7.98 0.40 11.07
CA GLU A 174 -9.03 0.61 10.08
C GLU A 174 -10.01 -0.59 10.01
N LEU A 175 -9.48 -1.82 10.03
CA LEU A 175 -10.29 -3.05 10.06
C LEU A 175 -11.08 -3.20 11.36
N GLU A 176 -10.49 -2.86 12.51
CA GLU A 176 -11.15 -2.89 13.81
C GLU A 176 -12.30 -1.88 13.88
N SER A 177 -12.04 -0.64 13.46
CA SER A 177 -13.03 0.43 13.43
C SER A 177 -14.20 0.12 12.48
N THR A 178 -13.92 -0.44 11.30
CA THR A 178 -14.99 -0.84 10.37
C THR A 178 -15.83 -2.01 10.92
N GLY A 179 -15.24 -2.87 11.76
CA GLY A 179 -15.91 -3.99 12.41
C GLY A 179 -16.87 -3.58 13.54
N THR A 180 -16.69 -2.44 14.19
CA THR A 180 -17.56 -1.99 15.31
C THR A 180 -18.81 -1.27 14.82
N HIS A 181 -18.72 -0.51 13.73
CA HIS A 181 -19.82 0.34 13.22
C HIS A 181 -20.86 -0.38 12.34
N THR A 182 -20.65 -1.65 11.99
CA THR A 182 -21.58 -2.44 11.15
C THR A 182 -22.52 -3.30 11.99
N THR A 183 -23.82 -3.34 11.64
CA THR A 183 -24.81 -4.19 12.32
C THR A 183 -24.49 -5.68 12.16
N THR A 184 -24.78 -6.46 13.20
CA THR A 184 -24.26 -7.83 13.46
C THR A 184 -24.59 -8.90 12.41
N ARG A 185 -25.37 -8.60 11.36
CA ARG A 185 -25.84 -9.57 10.35
C ARG A 185 -25.24 -9.40 8.95
N ASP A 186 -24.31 -8.46 8.77
CA ASP A 186 -23.74 -8.18 7.45
C ASP A 186 -22.63 -9.21 7.06
N PRO A 187 -22.71 -9.86 5.87
CA PRO A 187 -21.63 -10.66 5.31
C PRO A 187 -20.27 -9.96 5.31
N GLN A 188 -20.26 -8.64 5.15
CA GLN A 188 -19.05 -7.82 5.07
C GLN A 188 -18.33 -7.70 6.41
N LYS A 189 -19.08 -7.66 7.53
CA LYS A 189 -18.51 -7.67 8.89
C LYS A 189 -17.75 -8.97 9.17
N ARG A 190 -18.21 -10.10 8.63
CA ARG A 190 -17.51 -11.39 8.75
C ARG A 190 -16.20 -11.39 7.98
N LEU A 191 -16.21 -10.82 6.77
CA LEU A 191 -15.01 -10.72 5.94
C LEU A 191 -13.96 -9.80 6.57
N ILE A 192 -14.36 -8.65 7.10
CA ILE A 192 -13.45 -7.72 7.82
C ILE A 192 -12.81 -8.42 9.02
N LYS A 193 -13.60 -9.13 9.82
CA LYS A 193 -13.07 -9.92 10.95
C LYS A 193 -12.13 -11.03 10.49
N GLN A 194 -12.42 -11.67 9.36
CA GLN A 194 -11.55 -12.69 8.79
C GLN A 194 -10.20 -12.10 8.36
N VAL A 195 -10.21 -10.93 7.72
CA VAL A 195 -8.98 -10.24 7.30
C VAL A 195 -8.19 -9.83 8.54
N LEU A 196 -8.82 -9.19 9.52
CA LEU A 196 -8.18 -8.81 10.78
C LEU A 196 -7.55 -10.02 11.47
N SER A 197 -8.27 -11.15 11.52
CA SER A 197 -7.74 -12.41 12.05
C SER A 197 -6.52 -12.88 11.26
N VAL A 198 -6.51 -12.77 9.94
CA VAL A 198 -5.37 -13.13 9.10
C VAL A 198 -4.18 -12.21 9.35
N VAL A 199 -4.39 -10.89 9.42
CA VAL A 199 -3.33 -9.92 9.73
C VAL A 199 -2.67 -10.27 11.06
N ASN A 200 -3.49 -10.49 12.10
CA ASN A 200 -2.99 -10.89 13.41
C ASN A 200 -2.30 -12.25 13.37
N THR A 201 -2.80 -13.22 12.60
CA THR A 201 -2.16 -14.54 12.50
C THR A 201 -0.80 -14.49 11.82
N ILE A 202 -0.60 -13.59 10.84
CA ILE A 202 0.64 -13.49 10.07
C ILE A 202 1.70 -12.70 10.85
N PHE A 203 1.32 -11.59 11.48
CA PHE A 203 2.28 -10.62 12.00
C PHE A 203 2.27 -10.46 13.51
N HIS A 204 1.19 -10.81 14.20
CA HIS A 204 1.09 -10.56 15.65
C HIS A 204 1.87 -11.60 16.45
N GLY A 205 2.79 -11.12 17.29
CA GLY A 205 3.44 -11.91 18.33
C GLY A 205 3.32 -11.26 19.70
N GLN A 206 3.74 -11.98 20.74
CA GLN A 206 3.84 -11.47 22.11
C GLN A 206 5.27 -11.63 22.62
N LEU A 207 5.85 -10.55 23.14
CA LEU A 207 7.17 -10.51 23.75
C LEU A 207 7.02 -10.33 25.26
N LEU A 208 7.74 -11.13 26.04
CA LEU A 208 7.88 -10.94 27.49
C LEU A 208 9.17 -10.16 27.77
N SER A 209 9.04 -8.88 28.10
CA SER A 209 10.15 -8.06 28.58
C SER A 209 10.29 -8.21 30.09
N GLN A 210 11.42 -8.75 30.54
CA GLN A 210 11.76 -8.86 31.96
C GLN A 210 12.91 -7.90 32.30
N VAL A 211 12.62 -6.92 33.14
CA VAL A 211 13.63 -5.99 33.66
C VAL A 211 13.96 -6.38 35.09
N THR A 212 15.24 -6.60 35.37
CA THR A 212 15.73 -6.91 36.71
C THR A 212 16.42 -5.69 37.31
N CYS A 213 15.93 -5.19 38.45
CA CYS A 213 16.59 -4.12 39.19
C CYS A 213 17.92 -4.61 39.77
N LEU A 214 19.02 -3.92 39.47
CA LEU A 214 20.35 -4.30 39.93
C LEU A 214 20.60 -4.03 41.43
N ALA A 215 19.76 -3.21 42.07
CA ALA A 215 19.90 -2.88 43.50
C ALA A 215 19.11 -3.83 44.42
N CYS A 216 17.85 -4.16 44.06
CA CYS A 216 16.96 -4.96 44.91
C CYS A 216 16.59 -6.33 44.32
N SER A 217 17.10 -6.68 43.14
CA SER A 217 16.81 -7.94 42.41
C SER A 217 15.33 -8.17 42.07
N TYR A 218 14.46 -7.16 42.26
CA TYR A 218 13.07 -7.23 41.82
C TYR A 218 13.01 -7.39 40.30
N ARG A 219 12.17 -8.33 39.84
CA ARG A 219 11.91 -8.59 38.42
C ARG A 219 10.55 -8.04 38.04
N SER A 220 10.54 -7.08 37.13
CA SER A 220 9.32 -6.57 36.50
C SER A 220 9.13 -7.25 35.16
N ASN A 221 7.93 -7.77 34.91
CA ASN A 221 7.56 -8.46 33.68
C ASN A 221 6.49 -7.65 32.96
N ILE A 222 6.68 -7.39 31.67
CA ILE A 222 5.71 -6.73 30.80
C ILE A 222 5.52 -7.61 29.56
N VAL A 223 4.27 -7.93 29.22
CA VAL A 223 3.95 -8.63 27.96
C VAL A 223 3.49 -7.59 26.96
N GLU A 224 4.22 -7.47 25.85
CA GLU A 224 3.99 -6.46 24.81
C GLU A 224 3.73 -7.16 23.47
N PRO A 225 2.73 -6.72 22.69
CA PRO A 225 2.54 -7.22 21.34
C PRO A 225 3.65 -6.67 20.41
N PHE A 226 4.05 -7.45 19.41
CA PHE A 226 4.97 -7.01 18.37
C PHE A 226 4.48 -7.44 16.97
N TRP A 227 4.93 -6.70 15.94
CA TRP A 227 4.63 -6.95 14.52
C TRP A 227 5.84 -7.46 13.73
N ASP A 228 7.02 -7.16 14.25
CA ASP A 228 8.31 -7.52 13.71
C ASP A 228 9.31 -7.82 14.83
N LEU A 229 10.38 -8.52 14.49
CA LEU A 229 11.49 -8.79 15.39
C LEU A 229 12.72 -8.08 14.87
N SER A 230 13.07 -6.96 15.51
CA SER A 230 14.35 -6.30 15.30
C SER A 230 15.46 -7.15 15.90
N LEU A 231 16.27 -7.77 15.03
CA LEU A 231 17.42 -8.55 15.44
C LEU A 231 18.67 -7.68 15.40
N GLU A 232 19.36 -7.59 16.53
CA GLU A 232 20.66 -6.94 16.57
C GLU A 232 21.70 -7.76 15.82
N PHE A 233 22.61 -7.06 15.13
CA PHE A 233 23.77 -7.72 14.58
C PHE A 233 24.70 -8.15 15.73
N PRO A 234 25.34 -9.32 15.63
CA PRO A 234 26.36 -9.71 16.61
C PRO A 234 27.48 -8.67 16.69
N GLU A 235 27.98 -8.40 17.90
CA GLU A 235 29.01 -7.37 18.16
C GLU A 235 30.24 -7.47 17.25
N ARG A 236 30.62 -8.69 16.85
CA ARG A 236 31.73 -8.92 15.92
C ARG A 236 31.57 -8.26 14.54
N TYR A 237 30.35 -7.89 14.16
CA TYR A 237 30.05 -7.18 12.91
C TYR A 237 29.86 -5.67 13.12
N HIS A 238 29.80 -5.21 14.37
CA HIS A 238 29.82 -3.79 14.69
C HIS A 238 31.25 -3.28 14.45
N SER A 239 31.48 -2.79 13.23
CA SER A 239 32.78 -2.29 12.80
C SER A 239 33.14 -1.01 13.56
N ASN A 240 33.89 -1.13 14.66
CA ASN A 240 34.40 0.03 15.41
C ASN A 240 35.69 0.64 14.83
N ASN A 241 36.20 0.15 13.70
CA ASN A 241 37.41 0.69 13.07
C ASN A 241 37.11 1.89 12.17
N ARG A 242 36.81 3.04 12.78
CA ARG A 242 36.86 4.35 12.10
C ARG A 242 38.27 4.72 11.60
N GLU A 243 39.33 4.07 12.08
CA GLU A 243 40.71 4.37 11.67
C GLU A 243 41.19 3.60 10.43
N SER A 244 40.57 2.47 10.05
CA SER A 244 41.01 1.70 8.86
C SER A 244 40.15 1.90 7.61
N ALA A 245 38.95 2.50 7.73
CA ALA A 245 38.05 2.72 6.60
C ALA A 245 38.42 3.92 5.73
N ALA A 246 39.34 4.79 6.17
CA ALA A 246 39.80 5.94 5.38
C ALA A 246 40.76 5.57 4.24
N GLN A 247 41.17 4.29 4.11
CA GLN A 247 42.17 3.85 3.13
C GLN A 247 41.65 2.91 2.04
N ALA A 248 40.38 2.52 2.09
CA ALA A 248 39.75 1.80 0.99
C ALA A 248 38.81 2.74 0.25
N SER A 249 39.35 3.51 -0.71
CA SER A 249 38.51 4.15 -1.71
C SER A 249 37.72 3.06 -2.43
N CYS A 250 36.40 3.07 -2.24
CA CYS A 250 35.50 2.21 -2.98
C CYS A 250 35.47 2.71 -4.43
N HIS A 251 36.37 2.19 -5.26
CA HIS A 251 36.29 2.35 -6.71
C HIS A 251 35.32 1.31 -7.25
N LEU A 252 34.10 1.76 -7.56
CA LEU A 252 33.24 1.07 -8.52
C LEU A 252 33.82 1.37 -9.91
N THR A 253 34.46 0.37 -10.52
CA THR A 253 34.77 0.39 -11.96
C THR A 253 33.54 -0.01 -12.75
N GLU A 254 33.22 0.81 -13.76
CA GLU A 254 32.18 0.60 -14.77
C GLU A 254 32.51 -0.58 -15.70
#